data_AF-A0A3B9CQW3-F1
#
_entry.id   AF-A0A3B9CQW3-F1
#
_cell.length_a   1.000
_cell.length_b   1.000
_cell.length_c   1.000
_cell.angle_alpha   90.00
_cell.angle_beta   90.00
_cell.angle_gamma   90.00
#
_symmetry.space_group_name_H-M   'P 1'
#
loop_
_entity.id
_entity.type
_entity.pdbx_description
1 polymer ?
#
loop_
_entity_poly.entity_id
_entity_poly.type
_entity_poly.pdbx_seq_one_letter_code
_entity_poly.pdbx_strand_id
1 'polypeptide(L)'
;MTLCATAVAEDPEGSIKPFLKQRGLTIQQVFRGDRFPNIVVTKKGTVLATWGNRTYKARRSEDGGVTWGPEITVADPGFQGGGTTVDESTGDILVFVEERHPPAPLKVYRSKDDGLTWTAEDPVIKPNSKGHVPSMHMNEHGITLVHGKHKGRLLRPSRWYAGKNERARWPDHYTNAVF
;
A
#
# COMPACT_ATOMS: atom_id res chain seq x y z
N MET A 1 19.65 25.84 23.05
CA MET A 1 19.13 24.57 22.51
C MET A 1 18.89 24.81 21.03
N THR A 2 19.87 24.49 20.20
CA THR A 2 19.84 24.81 18.76
C THR A 2 18.99 23.76 18.06
N LEU A 3 17.81 24.13 17.57
CA LEU A 3 17.08 23.30 16.62
C LEU A 3 17.90 23.28 15.33
N CYS A 4 18.57 22.16 15.05
CA CYS A 4 18.99 21.84 13.69
C CYS A 4 17.72 21.61 12.87
N ALA A 5 17.35 22.61 12.06
CA ALA A 5 16.42 22.40 10.97
C ALA A 5 17.06 21.37 10.02
N THR A 6 16.52 20.16 9.95
CA THR A 6 16.91 19.18 8.94
C THR A 6 16.62 19.80 7.57
N ALA A 7 17.66 19.86 6.74
CA ALA A 7 17.64 20.41 5.40
C ALA A 7 16.45 19.86 4.60
N VAL A 8 15.82 20.76 3.83
CA VAL A 8 14.94 20.39 2.72
C VAL A 8 15.71 19.39 1.87
N ALA A 9 15.18 18.17 1.71
CA ALA A 9 15.86 17.10 1.03
C ALA A 9 16.37 17.56 -0.35
N GLU A 10 17.65 17.25 -0.59
CA GLU A 10 18.25 17.12 -1.92
C GLU A 10 17.29 16.36 -2.84
N ASP A 11 17.37 16.64 -4.16
CA ASP A 11 16.62 15.97 -5.23
C ASP A 11 16.05 14.59 -4.83
N PRO A 12 14.71 14.43 -4.72
CA PRO A 12 14.09 13.20 -4.22
C PRO A 12 14.41 11.97 -5.06
N GLU A 13 14.88 12.16 -6.30
CA GLU A 13 15.28 11.08 -7.21
C GLU A 13 16.70 10.56 -6.93
N GLY A 14 17.50 11.30 -6.17
CA GLY A 14 18.87 10.95 -5.85
C GLY A 14 19.80 10.84 -7.08
N SER A 15 20.98 10.24 -6.88
CA SER A 15 21.96 10.06 -7.95
C SER A 15 21.63 8.87 -8.85
N ILE A 16 21.89 8.95 -10.17
CA ILE A 16 21.77 7.81 -11.09
C ILE A 16 22.84 6.71 -10.87
N LYS A 17 23.90 6.98 -10.11
CA LYS A 17 25.04 6.07 -9.89
C LYS A 17 24.65 4.64 -9.49
N PRO A 18 23.65 4.38 -8.61
CA PRO A 18 23.23 3.02 -8.27
C PRO A 18 22.73 2.22 -9.48
N PHE A 19 22.10 2.87 -10.46
CA PHE A 19 21.57 2.24 -11.67
C PHE A 19 22.64 1.94 -12.74
N LEU A 20 23.85 2.50 -12.58
CA LEU A 20 24.98 2.28 -13.49
C LEU A 20 25.90 1.12 -13.06
N LYS A 21 25.65 0.50 -11.90
CA LYS A 21 26.42 -0.64 -11.40
C LYS A 21 26.14 -1.92 -12.22
N GLN A 22 27.05 -2.88 -12.14
CA GLN A 22 26.84 -4.21 -12.74
C GLN A 22 25.55 -4.83 -12.20
N ARG A 23 24.71 -5.35 -13.10
CA ARG A 23 23.43 -5.98 -12.74
C ARG A 23 23.68 -7.26 -11.94
N GLY A 24 22.91 -7.45 -10.87
CA GLY A 24 22.89 -8.67 -10.07
C GLY A 24 21.46 -8.99 -9.64
N LEU A 25 21.17 -10.28 -9.43
CA LEU A 25 19.90 -10.76 -8.91
C LEU A 25 20.17 -11.57 -7.65
N THR A 26 19.64 -11.10 -6.53
CA THR A 26 19.62 -11.84 -5.26
C THR A 26 18.18 -12.24 -4.97
N ILE A 27 17.97 -13.51 -4.66
CA ILE A 27 16.65 -14.03 -4.29
C ILE A 27 16.68 -14.39 -2.81
N GLN A 28 15.73 -13.85 -2.05
CA GLN A 28 15.55 -14.20 -0.65
C GLN A 28 14.08 -14.29 -0.29
N GLN A 29 13.78 -15.14 0.69
CA GLN A 29 12.41 -15.33 1.19
C GLN A 29 12.11 -14.32 2.29
N VAL A 30 11.15 -13.41 2.07
CA VAL A 30 10.72 -12.41 3.06
C VAL A 30 9.62 -12.93 3.99
N PHE A 31 8.60 -13.59 3.42
CA PHE A 31 7.50 -14.24 4.14
C PHE A 31 7.40 -15.71 3.73
N ARG A 32 6.92 -16.60 4.61
CA ARG A 32 6.63 -18.00 4.27
C ARG A 32 5.13 -18.26 4.25
N GLY A 33 4.64 -18.91 3.20
CA GLY A 33 3.22 -19.24 3.02
C GLY A 33 2.34 -18.01 2.78
N ASP A 34 1.02 -18.21 2.75
CA ASP A 34 0.00 -17.16 2.54
C ASP A 34 0.05 -16.55 1.11
N ARG A 35 -0.70 -15.48 0.81
CA ARG A 35 -0.83 -14.84 -0.52
C ARG A 35 -0.91 -13.31 -0.40
N PHE A 36 -0.92 -12.67 -1.57
CA PHE A 36 -1.14 -11.24 -1.78
C PHE A 36 0.01 -10.33 -1.34
N PRO A 37 1.17 -10.42 -2.02
CA PRO A 37 2.26 -9.47 -1.81
C PRO A 37 1.86 -8.05 -2.18
N ASN A 38 2.42 -7.11 -1.44
CA ASN A 38 2.65 -5.76 -1.90
C ASN A 38 4.03 -5.28 -1.44
N ILE A 39 4.61 -4.33 -2.17
CA ILE A 39 5.90 -3.73 -1.84
C ILE A 39 5.89 -2.26 -2.20
N VAL A 40 6.34 -1.42 -1.27
CA VAL A 40 6.49 0.03 -1.47
C VAL A 40 7.82 0.49 -0.89
N VAL A 41 8.31 1.65 -1.37
CA VAL A 41 9.43 2.36 -0.77
C VAL A 41 8.87 3.60 -0.09
N THR A 42 9.20 3.80 1.19
CA THR A 42 8.74 4.98 1.93
C THR A 42 9.60 6.19 1.60
N LYS A 43 9.15 7.38 2.02
CA LYS A 43 9.94 8.61 1.90
C LYS A 43 11.28 8.57 2.64
N LYS A 44 11.48 7.62 3.56
CA LYS A 44 12.76 7.43 4.27
C LYS A 44 13.69 6.45 3.55
N GLY A 45 13.27 5.88 2.41
CA GLY A 45 14.01 4.84 1.68
C GLY A 45 13.80 3.43 2.23
N THR A 46 12.94 3.26 3.24
CA THR A 46 12.59 1.94 3.79
C THR A 46 11.80 1.15 2.75
N VAL A 47 12.23 -0.08 2.47
CA VAL A 47 11.44 -1.03 1.68
C VAL A 47 10.46 -1.73 2.61
N LEU A 48 9.16 -1.52 2.37
CA LEU A 48 8.08 -2.13 3.14
C LEU A 48 7.41 -3.21 2.30
N ALA A 49 7.52 -4.47 2.71
CA ALA A 49 6.79 -5.58 2.12
C ALA A 49 5.59 -5.93 3.00
N THR A 50 4.43 -6.12 2.38
CA THR A 50 3.19 -6.53 3.06
C THR A 50 2.63 -7.81 2.44
N TRP A 51 1.89 -8.57 3.25
CA TRP A 51 1.44 -9.91 2.89
C TRP A 51 0.25 -10.35 3.78
N GLY A 52 -0.79 -11.00 3.24
CA GLY A 52 -1.80 -11.63 4.09
C GLY A 52 -3.20 -11.88 3.50
N ASN A 53 -3.69 -13.12 3.66
CA ASN A 53 -5.06 -13.58 3.39
C ASN A 53 -5.85 -13.82 4.69
N ARG A 54 -5.18 -14.18 5.79
CA ARG A 54 -5.83 -14.45 7.10
C ARG A 54 -5.44 -13.44 8.16
N THR A 55 -4.16 -13.10 8.18
CA THR A 55 -3.57 -12.09 9.07
C THR A 55 -2.74 -11.20 8.15
N TYR A 56 -2.96 -9.89 8.21
CA TYR A 56 -2.23 -8.94 7.38
C TYR A 56 -0.98 -8.46 8.09
N LYS A 57 0.17 -8.64 7.44
CA LYS A 57 1.50 -8.52 8.04
C LYS A 57 2.39 -7.62 7.20
N ALA A 58 3.40 -7.05 7.85
CA ALA A 58 4.43 -6.23 7.24
C ALA A 58 5.83 -6.65 7.71
N ARG A 59 6.83 -6.40 6.85
CA ARG A 59 8.26 -6.42 7.19
C ARG A 59 8.92 -5.22 6.54
N ARG A 60 9.91 -4.68 7.24
CA ARG A 60 10.68 -3.49 6.83
C ARG A 60 12.11 -3.89 6.53
N SER A 61 12.70 -3.22 5.56
CA SER A 61 14.13 -3.23 5.30
C SER A 61 14.62 -1.79 5.16
N GLU A 62 15.59 -1.42 5.97
CA GLU A 62 16.20 -0.07 6.00
C GLU A 62 17.49 -0.01 5.19
N ASP A 63 17.90 -1.12 4.57
CA ASP A 63 19.14 -1.29 3.81
C ASP A 63 18.89 -1.66 2.34
N GLY A 64 17.73 -1.28 1.80
CA GLY A 64 17.40 -1.49 0.38
C GLY A 64 17.02 -2.94 0.04
N GLY A 65 16.54 -3.71 1.01
CA GLY A 65 16.10 -5.09 0.84
C GLY A 65 17.19 -6.12 1.06
N VAL A 66 18.32 -5.77 1.69
CA VAL A 66 19.41 -6.71 2.00
C VAL A 66 19.04 -7.55 3.23
N THR A 67 18.64 -6.89 4.31
CA THR A 67 18.12 -7.54 5.53
C THR A 67 16.69 -7.09 5.82
N TRP A 68 15.92 -7.96 6.49
CA TRP A 68 14.53 -7.71 6.83
C TRP A 68 14.29 -7.85 8.33
N GLY A 69 13.61 -6.86 8.91
CA GLY A 69 13.22 -6.85 10.31
C GLY A 69 12.20 -7.94 10.67
N PRO A 70 11.79 -8.00 11.94
CA PRO A 70 10.76 -8.92 12.41
C PRO A 70 9.42 -8.67 11.71
N GLU A 71 8.55 -9.68 11.75
CA GLU A 71 7.18 -9.55 11.28
C GLU A 71 6.36 -8.62 12.18
N ILE A 72 5.61 -7.72 11.56
CA ILE A 72 4.69 -6.78 12.23
C ILE A 72 3.27 -7.18 11.82
N THR A 73 2.42 -7.52 12.79
CA THR A 73 1.00 -7.74 12.54
C THR A 73 0.29 -6.40 12.42
N VAL A 74 -0.32 -6.15 11.26
CA VAL A 74 -1.10 -4.94 10.98
C VAL A 74 -2.58 -5.16 11.33
N ALA A 75 -3.12 -6.33 10.97
CA ALA A 75 -4.49 -6.72 11.27
C ALA A 75 -4.63 -8.24 11.45
N ASP A 76 -5.40 -8.66 12.44
CA ASP A 76 -5.76 -10.07 12.68
C ASP A 76 -7.21 -10.15 13.19
N PRO A 77 -8.16 -10.69 12.41
CA PRO A 77 -7.99 -11.16 11.04
C PRO A 77 -7.71 -10.00 10.05
N GLY A 78 -7.10 -10.32 8.92
CA GLY A 78 -6.82 -9.36 7.86
C GLY A 78 -6.65 -10.00 6.50
N PHE A 79 -7.47 -9.56 5.54
CA PHE A 79 -7.44 -10.01 4.15
C PHE A 79 -7.20 -8.79 3.25
N GLN A 80 -6.03 -8.72 2.61
CA GLN A 80 -5.69 -7.59 1.73
C GLN A 80 -5.01 -8.12 0.46
N GLY A 81 -5.52 -7.68 -0.68
CA GLY A 81 -5.08 -8.14 -2.00
C GLY A 81 -4.19 -7.14 -2.74
N GLY A 82 -3.49 -6.28 -2.00
CA GLY A 82 -2.75 -5.12 -2.51
C GLY A 82 -3.42 -3.77 -2.24
N GLY A 83 -2.79 -2.69 -2.71
CA GLY A 83 -3.22 -1.31 -2.49
C GLY A 83 -2.51 -0.61 -1.34
N THR A 84 -1.38 -1.16 -0.86
CA THR A 84 -0.49 -0.43 0.06
C THR A 84 -0.08 0.87 -0.62
N THR A 85 -0.30 2.01 0.02
CA THR A 85 -0.11 3.32 -0.62
C THR A 85 0.69 4.22 0.30
N VAL A 86 1.79 4.77 -0.20
CA VAL A 86 2.55 5.82 0.48
C VAL A 86 1.97 7.15 0.04
N ASP A 87 1.57 7.98 1.00
CA ASP A 87 1.26 9.37 0.73
C ASP A 87 2.56 10.16 0.64
N GLU A 88 3.04 10.40 -0.58
CA GLU A 88 4.27 11.16 -0.83
C GLU A 88 4.22 12.62 -0.31
N SER A 89 3.05 13.14 0.04
CA SER A 89 2.91 14.48 0.62
C SER A 89 3.31 14.50 2.11
N THR A 90 2.95 13.46 2.84
CA THR A 90 3.07 13.39 4.31
C THR A 90 4.10 12.38 4.79
N GLY A 91 4.33 11.32 4.01
CA GLY A 91 5.08 10.12 4.41
C GLY A 91 4.22 9.07 5.12
N ASP A 92 2.92 9.31 5.30
CA ASP A 92 2.00 8.32 5.85
C ASP A 92 1.87 7.11 4.92
N ILE A 93 1.64 5.94 5.48
CA ILE A 93 1.42 4.70 4.74
C ILE A 93 0.03 4.20 5.04
N LEU A 94 -0.77 3.95 4.01
CA LEU A 94 -2.13 3.46 4.10
C LEU A 94 -2.23 2.05 3.54
N VAL A 95 -2.97 1.19 4.24
CA VAL A 95 -3.34 -0.15 3.79
C VAL A 95 -4.83 -0.36 4.02
N PHE A 96 -5.45 -1.14 3.14
CA PHE A 96 -6.90 -1.27 3.06
C PHE A 96 -7.26 -2.74 3.23
N VAL A 97 -7.69 -3.10 4.43
CA VAL A 97 -7.85 -4.50 4.85
C VAL A 97 -9.34 -4.81 4.91
N GLU A 98 -9.75 -5.82 4.14
CA GLU A 98 -11.11 -6.35 4.16
C GLU A 98 -11.20 -7.49 5.19
N GLU A 99 -12.40 -7.73 5.74
CA GLU A 99 -12.61 -8.85 6.68
C GLU A 99 -12.53 -10.22 6.00
N ARG A 100 -12.82 -10.29 4.69
CA ARG A 100 -12.89 -11.52 3.89
C ARG A 100 -12.88 -11.16 2.40
N HIS A 101 -12.87 -12.18 1.54
CA HIS A 101 -12.97 -12.00 0.09
C HIS A 101 -14.16 -11.09 -0.28
N PRO A 102 -13.97 -10.10 -1.17
CA PRO A 102 -14.95 -9.06 -1.45
C PRO A 102 -16.26 -9.56 -2.08
N PRO A 103 -17.33 -8.74 -1.95
CA PRO A 103 -17.37 -7.51 -1.15
C PRO A 103 -17.49 -7.79 0.35
N ALA A 104 -16.78 -7.01 1.17
CA ALA A 104 -16.74 -7.16 2.62
C ALA A 104 -16.52 -5.80 3.32
N PRO A 105 -16.82 -5.67 4.63
CA PRO A 105 -16.42 -4.50 5.40
C PRO A 105 -14.91 -4.26 5.28
N LEU A 106 -14.56 -2.98 5.18
CA LEU A 106 -13.19 -2.51 4.95
C LEU A 106 -12.76 -1.61 6.11
N LYS A 107 -11.54 -1.83 6.61
CA LYS A 107 -10.83 -0.86 7.44
C LYS A 107 -9.62 -0.30 6.70
N VAL A 108 -9.28 0.95 7.01
CA VAL A 108 -7.99 1.52 6.61
C VAL A 108 -7.08 1.43 7.82
N TYR A 109 -5.84 1.00 7.64
CA TYR A 109 -4.81 1.15 8.66
C TYR A 109 -3.78 2.14 8.16
N ARG A 110 -3.36 3.04 9.05
CA ARG A 110 -2.39 4.07 8.76
C ARG A 110 -1.17 3.92 9.65
N SER A 111 0.01 3.97 9.05
CA SER A 111 1.26 4.21 9.76
C SER A 111 1.74 5.64 9.50
N LYS A 112 2.15 6.33 10.56
CA LYS A 112 2.77 7.66 10.52
C LYS A 112 4.26 7.63 10.91
N ASP A 113 4.77 6.44 11.19
CA ASP A 113 6.09 6.17 11.75
C ASP A 113 6.85 5.17 10.89
N ASP A 114 6.71 5.32 9.56
CA ASP A 114 7.47 4.55 8.57
C ASP A 114 7.20 3.04 8.57
N GLY A 115 5.96 2.64 8.90
CA GLY A 115 5.49 1.25 8.89
C GLY A 115 5.74 0.49 10.20
N LEU A 116 6.19 1.16 11.27
CA LEU A 116 6.47 0.54 12.56
C LEU A 116 5.19 0.22 13.33
N THR A 117 4.25 1.18 13.41
CA THR A 117 2.96 1.00 14.08
C THR A 117 1.81 1.39 13.16
N TRP A 118 0.63 0.83 13.42
CA TRP A 118 -0.54 0.95 12.56
C TRP A 118 -1.78 1.27 13.39
N THR A 119 -2.51 2.30 12.99
CA THR A 119 -3.77 2.72 13.61
C THR A 119 -4.92 2.44 12.66
N ALA A 120 -5.99 1.79 13.15
CA ALA A 120 -7.20 1.57 12.37
C ALA A 120 -8.02 2.86 12.25
N GLU A 121 -8.56 3.09 11.06
CA GLU A 121 -9.42 4.20 10.69
C GLU A 121 -10.67 3.63 10.00
N ASP A 122 -11.83 4.23 10.29
CA ASP A 122 -13.09 3.90 9.64
C ASP A 122 -13.30 4.83 8.43
N PRO A 123 -13.10 4.34 7.19
CA PRO A 123 -13.19 5.19 6.00
C PRO A 123 -14.64 5.44 5.60
N VAL A 124 -14.90 6.62 5.02
CA VAL A 124 -16.13 6.85 4.25
C VAL A 124 -15.87 6.51 2.79
N ILE A 125 -16.42 5.39 2.31
CA ILE A 125 -16.31 4.96 0.92
C ILE A 125 -17.59 5.34 0.17
N LYS A 126 -17.46 6.22 -0.82
CA LYS A 126 -18.59 6.68 -1.63
C LYS A 126 -18.75 5.84 -2.90
N PRO A 127 -19.99 5.58 -3.35
CA PRO A 127 -20.21 4.98 -4.66
C PRO A 127 -19.84 5.94 -5.79
N ASN A 128 -19.65 5.40 -6.99
CA ASN A 128 -19.60 6.22 -8.20
C ASN A 128 -21.00 6.75 -8.59
N SER A 129 -21.09 7.47 -9.72
CA SER A 129 -22.35 8.02 -10.24
C SER A 129 -23.43 7.00 -10.60
N LYS A 130 -23.09 5.70 -10.66
CA LYS A 130 -24.03 4.59 -10.88
C LYS A 130 -24.46 3.91 -9.58
N GLY A 131 -24.03 4.40 -8.42
CA GLY A 131 -24.29 3.75 -7.13
C GLY A 131 -23.35 2.57 -6.83
N HIS A 132 -22.31 2.36 -7.64
CA HIS A 132 -21.41 1.22 -7.48
C HIS A 132 -20.31 1.53 -6.47
N VAL A 133 -20.27 0.77 -5.38
CA VAL A 133 -19.25 0.91 -4.31
C VAL A 133 -17.97 0.15 -4.69
N PRO A 134 -16.80 0.78 -4.65
CA PRO A 134 -15.53 0.12 -4.95
C PRO A 134 -15.12 -0.84 -3.82
N SER A 135 -14.51 -1.96 -4.21
CA SER A 135 -13.75 -2.86 -3.34
C SER A 135 -12.25 -2.65 -3.55
N MET A 136 -11.50 -2.91 -2.49
CA MET A 136 -10.08 -2.61 -2.40
C MET A 136 -9.19 -3.83 -2.65
N HIS A 137 -9.77 -5.00 -2.85
CA HIS A 137 -9.03 -6.25 -2.99
C HIS A 137 -8.57 -6.52 -4.44
N MET A 138 -7.40 -7.15 -4.59
CA MET A 138 -6.73 -7.52 -5.85
C MET A 138 -6.38 -6.32 -6.74
N ASN A 139 -5.83 -5.28 -6.13
CA ASN A 139 -5.42 -4.06 -6.81
C ASN A 139 -4.00 -3.72 -6.37
N GLU A 140 -3.15 -3.25 -7.28
CA GLU A 140 -1.76 -2.91 -6.97
C GLU A 140 -1.67 -1.63 -6.10
N HIS A 141 -0.47 -1.28 -5.66
CA HIS A 141 -0.21 -0.08 -4.86
C HIS A 141 -0.80 1.20 -5.49
N GLY A 142 -1.20 2.14 -4.64
CA GLY A 142 -1.62 3.47 -5.06
C GLY A 142 -0.44 4.40 -5.35
N ILE A 143 -0.77 5.62 -5.78
CA ILE A 143 0.18 6.72 -6.02
C ILE A 143 -0.33 8.02 -5.41
N THR A 144 0.58 8.97 -5.18
CA THR A 144 0.24 10.37 -4.91
C THR A 144 0.45 11.20 -6.17
N LEU A 145 -0.51 12.04 -6.53
CA LEU A 145 -0.32 13.00 -7.62
C LEU A 145 0.67 14.09 -7.18
N VAL A 146 1.78 14.24 -7.90
CA VAL A 146 2.84 15.21 -7.54
C VAL A 146 2.78 16.53 -8.33
N HIS A 147 1.91 16.62 -9.33
CA HIS A 147 1.78 17.78 -10.22
C HIS A 147 0.33 18.23 -10.46
N GLY A 148 0.16 19.46 -10.94
CA GLY A 148 -1.12 20.01 -11.40
C GLY A 148 -2.12 20.39 -10.28
N LYS A 149 -3.36 20.71 -10.69
CA LYS A 149 -4.44 21.20 -9.80
C LYS A 149 -4.88 20.24 -8.69
N HIS A 150 -4.45 18.98 -8.76
CA HIS A 150 -4.81 17.93 -7.80
C HIS A 150 -3.58 17.34 -7.11
N LYS A 151 -2.45 18.07 -7.11
CA LYS A 151 -1.26 17.70 -6.36
C LYS A 151 -1.61 17.36 -4.90
N GLY A 152 -1.08 16.26 -4.40
CA GLY A 152 -1.32 15.70 -3.07
C GLY A 152 -2.49 14.71 -2.98
N ARG A 153 -3.29 14.55 -4.04
CA ARG A 153 -4.36 13.54 -4.07
C ARG A 153 -3.78 12.14 -4.16
N LEU A 154 -4.29 11.22 -3.34
CA LEU A 154 -4.04 9.79 -3.47
C LEU A 154 -4.93 9.21 -4.56
N LEU A 155 -4.37 8.38 -5.43
CA LEU A 155 -5.08 7.63 -6.45
C LEU A 155 -4.70 6.17 -6.32
N ARG A 156 -5.68 5.26 -6.30
CA ARG A 156 -5.40 3.83 -6.33
C ARG A 156 -6.36 3.07 -7.22
N PRO A 157 -5.94 1.95 -7.81
CA PRO A 157 -6.86 1.04 -8.46
C PRO A 157 -7.81 0.42 -7.42
N SER A 158 -9.02 0.15 -7.88
CA SER A 158 -10.08 -0.54 -7.16
C SER A 158 -10.91 -1.36 -8.13
N ARG A 159 -11.85 -2.17 -7.61
CA ARG A 159 -12.72 -2.99 -8.45
C ARG A 159 -14.15 -2.94 -7.97
N TRP A 160 -15.10 -2.97 -8.90
CA TRP A 160 -16.49 -3.29 -8.58
C TRP A 160 -16.79 -4.75 -8.91
N TYR A 161 -17.30 -5.49 -7.93
CA TYR A 161 -17.65 -6.92 -8.02
C TYR A 161 -19.15 -7.15 -8.29
N ALA A 162 -19.89 -6.14 -8.76
CA ALA A 162 -21.32 -6.26 -9.02
C ALA A 162 -22.12 -6.87 -7.84
N GLY A 163 -21.69 -6.60 -6.61
CA GLY A 163 -22.28 -7.12 -5.37
C GLY A 163 -21.80 -8.51 -4.91
N LYS A 164 -21.10 -9.31 -5.75
CA LYS A 164 -20.50 -10.59 -5.32
C LYS A 164 -19.47 -11.12 -6.33
N ASN A 165 -18.36 -11.69 -5.85
CA ASN A 165 -17.41 -12.39 -6.72
C ASN A 165 -17.90 -13.80 -7.12
N GLU A 166 -18.71 -13.91 -8.17
CA GLU A 166 -19.20 -15.20 -8.70
C GLU A 166 -19.30 -15.19 -10.23
N ARG A 167 -19.19 -16.38 -10.85
CA ARG A 167 -19.14 -16.53 -12.32
C ARG A 167 -20.25 -15.81 -13.06
N ALA A 168 -21.47 -15.87 -12.52
CA ALA A 168 -22.65 -15.24 -13.11
C ALA A 168 -22.54 -13.72 -13.21
N ARG A 169 -21.73 -13.07 -12.35
CA ARG A 169 -21.56 -11.60 -12.29
C ARG A 169 -20.27 -11.10 -12.92
N TRP A 170 -19.38 -12.01 -13.34
CA TRP A 170 -18.11 -11.64 -13.97
C TRP A 170 -18.24 -10.69 -15.16
N PRO A 171 -19.24 -10.82 -16.06
CA PRO A 171 -19.44 -9.86 -17.15
C PRO A 171 -19.67 -8.42 -16.69
N ASP A 172 -20.19 -8.22 -15.47
CA ASP A 172 -20.48 -6.90 -14.90
C ASP A 172 -19.31 -6.34 -14.08
N HIS A 173 -18.30 -7.16 -13.77
CA HIS A 173 -17.13 -6.68 -13.03
C HIS A 173 -16.32 -5.70 -13.87
N TYR A 174 -15.80 -4.65 -13.23
CA TYR A 174 -14.81 -3.79 -13.85
C TYR A 174 -13.86 -3.20 -12.83
N THR A 175 -12.64 -2.92 -13.28
CA THR A 175 -11.63 -2.17 -12.52
C THR A 175 -11.91 -0.67 -12.66
N ASN A 176 -11.74 0.06 -11.57
CA ASN A 176 -11.85 1.51 -11.49
C ASN A 176 -10.75 2.06 -10.58
N ALA A 177 -10.92 3.29 -10.10
CA ALA A 177 -10.01 3.90 -9.15
C ALA A 177 -10.79 4.65 -8.07
N VAL A 178 -10.18 4.79 -6.90
CA VAL A 178 -10.63 5.69 -5.83
C VAL A 178 -9.60 6.80 -5.60
N PHE A 179 -10.10 7.98 -5.21
CA PHE A 179 -9.33 9.20 -5.02
C PHE A 179 -10.06 10.24 -4.17
#